data_AF-A0A2M7WKS4-F1
#
_entry.id   AF-A0A2M7WKS4-F1
#
_cell.length_a   1.000
_cell.length_b   1.000
_cell.length_c   1.000
_cell.angle_alpha   90.00
_cell.angle_beta   90.00
_cell.angle_gamma   90.00
#
_symmetry.space_group_name_H-M   'P 1'
#
loop_
_entity.id
_entity.type
_entity.pdbx_description
1 polymer ?
#
loop_
_entity_poly.entity_id
_entity_poly.type
_entity_poly.pdbx_seq_one_letter_code
_entity_poly.pdbx_strand_id
1 'polypeptide(L)'
;MRVPPLKRVNIELDFKVCGPDNFNDLRDLAPPWKMRAFEKRLKKGCLAIIGYSQGVPVSCCWFAEDSGKIEDFDLYLPPGEVYAFDAWVNPTFRGRGIAYYNFKFIYEFFKMRGFHTYLGIVQSWNRTMLKMYVKVKIDFYGILRHRSFLGIRRTCIIPPGEEEDRVEKEFLASARLKLPPRDIRFKLIDSQKKFDQLKDNWESLRLLQSNRSYFLTHEWFSNWWNNCGQGHRLFIVAGLQSGELRSIFPFYIGNTITVAGNASRKSPLNARVIRLMGTELPYQKDFLVHGDIPGLIVSMLDLLHKPLSGEWDMADLGYFKEESETYQGLLNVLYERGINFRNLPAKSNPIFTEDPFSNLDGKLPTLPDGLNCEFESQKLSLQELAKVFGSIEDKSDRQVFPSQVFSDPFARKCLLGLLDKPRAYDEYYYNLLKINGNYAAYGLGFIYEGKYNHFAYYCIANHSSRDCESILLNKMAEDFQKAEIKSAIAIHQASASNLELNGKQTNNVTVRIFNRNFRGHLLRLIYSGFKSQP
;
A
#
# COMPACT_ATOMS: atom_id res chain seq x y z
N MET A 1 4.78 -39.27 -1.42
CA MET A 1 4.53 -38.20 -2.41
C MET A 1 5.88 -37.64 -2.82
N ARG A 2 6.15 -37.53 -4.13
CA ARG A 2 7.43 -37.07 -4.68
C ARG A 2 7.40 -35.55 -4.88
N VAL A 3 8.43 -34.85 -4.40
CA VAL A 3 8.60 -33.42 -4.65
C VAL A 3 9.57 -33.27 -5.82
N PRO A 4 9.18 -32.63 -6.94
CA PRO A 4 10.07 -32.50 -8.09
C PRO A 4 11.36 -31.75 -7.72
N PRO A 5 12.52 -32.14 -8.28
CA PRO A 5 13.80 -31.49 -8.01
C PRO A 5 13.77 -30.02 -8.46
N LEU A 6 14.20 -29.07 -7.61
CA LEU A 6 14.38 -27.67 -8.05
C LEU A 6 15.73 -27.50 -8.72
N LYS A 7 15.78 -26.54 -9.67
CA LYS A 7 16.96 -26.11 -10.46
C LYS A 7 18.26 -25.82 -9.68
N ARG A 8 18.27 -25.79 -8.34
CA ARG A 8 19.45 -25.50 -7.50
C ARG A 8 19.91 -26.64 -6.60
N VAL A 9 19.16 -27.73 -6.48
CA VAL A 9 19.54 -28.86 -5.60
C VAL A 9 19.31 -30.17 -6.35
N ASN A 10 20.39 -30.82 -6.79
CA ASN A 10 20.37 -32.16 -7.39
C ASN A 10 20.22 -33.25 -6.31
N ILE A 11 19.17 -33.16 -5.49
CA ILE A 11 18.82 -34.21 -4.52
C ILE A 11 17.34 -34.48 -4.66
N GLU A 12 17.01 -35.68 -5.12
CA GLU A 12 15.65 -36.19 -5.13
C GLU A 12 15.27 -36.58 -3.70
N LEU A 13 14.11 -36.09 -3.24
CA LEU A 13 13.62 -36.35 -1.90
C LEU A 13 12.27 -37.08 -1.95
N ASP A 14 12.22 -38.23 -1.29
CA ASP A 14 11.01 -38.97 -0.99
C ASP A 14 10.61 -38.73 0.47
N PHE A 15 9.33 -38.58 0.77
CA PHE A 15 8.84 -38.39 2.13
C PHE A 15 7.88 -39.49 2.55
N LYS A 16 8.04 -39.98 3.79
CA LYS A 16 7.15 -40.97 4.42
C LYS A 16 6.74 -40.52 5.82
N VAL A 17 5.50 -40.81 6.20
CA VAL A 17 5.06 -40.69 7.58
C VAL A 17 5.59 -41.88 8.36
N CYS A 18 6.20 -41.60 9.50
CA CYS A 18 6.77 -42.54 10.43
C CYS A 18 5.95 -42.56 11.72
N GLY A 19 5.49 -43.76 12.07
CA GLY A 19 4.80 -44.11 13.30
C GLY A 19 5.53 -45.24 14.03
N PRO A 20 4.84 -45.98 14.92
CA PRO A 20 5.46 -47.08 15.68
C PRO A 20 6.08 -48.18 14.82
N ASP A 21 5.45 -48.51 13.68
CA ASP A 21 5.81 -49.69 12.86
C ASP A 21 7.10 -49.51 12.04
N ASN A 22 7.56 -48.27 11.85
CA ASN A 22 8.76 -47.94 11.05
C ASN A 22 9.78 -47.12 11.84
N PHE A 23 9.84 -47.34 13.16
CA PHE A 23 10.77 -46.66 14.06
C PHE A 23 12.26 -46.84 13.71
N ASN A 24 12.63 -47.94 13.06
CA ASN A 24 14.02 -48.22 12.69
C ASN A 24 14.61 -47.15 11.76
N ASP A 25 13.80 -46.53 10.90
CA ASP A 25 14.26 -45.47 9.99
C ASP A 25 14.76 -44.22 10.74
N LEU A 26 14.27 -44.00 11.97
CA LEU A 26 14.76 -42.92 12.84
C LEU A 26 16.10 -43.25 13.49
N ARG A 27 16.41 -44.54 13.70
CA ARG A 27 17.70 -44.99 14.27
C ARG A 27 18.86 -44.69 13.31
N ASP A 28 18.62 -44.84 12.01
CA ASP A 28 19.64 -44.58 10.99
C ASP A 28 19.86 -43.07 10.75
N LEU A 29 18.89 -42.23 11.13
CA LEU A 29 18.91 -40.80 10.88
C LEU A 29 19.55 -39.96 12.01
N ALA A 30 19.32 -40.36 13.25
CA ALA A 30 19.63 -39.55 14.43
C ALA A 30 20.54 -40.31 15.40
N PRO A 31 21.37 -39.59 16.19
CA PRO A 31 22.31 -40.24 17.08
C PRO A 31 21.60 -41.06 18.17
N PRO A 32 22.20 -42.16 18.67
CA PRO A 32 21.54 -43.09 19.60
C PRO A 32 20.91 -42.45 20.84
N TRP A 33 21.52 -41.37 21.36
CA TRP A 33 21.02 -40.67 22.54
C TRP A 33 19.66 -39.97 22.34
N LYS A 34 19.24 -39.71 21.10
CA LYS A 34 17.88 -39.20 20.80
C LYS A 34 16.80 -40.28 20.81
N MET A 35 17.15 -41.56 20.70
CA MET A 35 16.18 -42.64 20.49
C MET A 35 15.16 -42.74 21.62
N ARG A 36 15.59 -42.59 22.88
CA ARG A 36 14.67 -42.58 24.03
C ARG A 36 13.62 -41.47 23.95
N ALA A 37 14.00 -40.29 23.45
CA ALA A 37 13.06 -39.18 23.27
C ALA A 37 12.08 -39.46 22.13
N PHE A 38 12.54 -40.10 21.05
CA PHE A 38 11.70 -40.47 19.92
C PHE A 38 10.69 -41.57 20.28
N GLU A 39 11.11 -42.61 21.01
CA GLU A 39 10.20 -43.65 21.53
C GLU A 39 9.14 -43.04 22.44
N LYS A 40 9.53 -42.10 23.32
CA LYS A 40 8.58 -41.39 24.18
C LYS A 40 7.54 -40.61 23.39
N ARG A 41 7.91 -40.00 22.25
CA ARG A 41 6.98 -39.26 21.38
C ARG A 41 6.01 -40.18 20.67
N LEU A 42 6.49 -41.30 20.11
CA LEU A 42 5.63 -42.30 19.48
C LEU A 42 4.61 -42.87 20.47
N LYS A 43 5.04 -43.17 21.71
CA LYS A 43 4.13 -43.62 22.78
C LYS A 43 3.05 -42.60 23.15
N LYS A 44 3.24 -41.32 22.80
CA LYS A 44 2.27 -40.23 23.00
C LYS A 44 1.40 -39.97 21.77
N GLY A 45 1.54 -40.77 20.71
CA GLY A 45 0.81 -40.58 19.46
C GLY A 45 1.38 -39.50 18.55
N CYS A 46 2.53 -38.90 18.86
CA CYS A 46 3.21 -38.04 17.90
C CYS A 46 3.68 -38.88 16.70
N LEU A 47 3.66 -38.27 15.51
CA LEU A 47 4.16 -38.86 14.28
C LEU A 47 5.38 -38.08 13.78
N ALA A 48 6.13 -38.64 12.85
CA ALA A 48 7.22 -37.93 12.18
C ALA A 48 7.08 -38.02 10.66
N ILE A 49 7.49 -36.99 9.92
CA ILE A 49 7.73 -37.09 8.49
C ILE A 49 9.23 -37.27 8.29
N ILE A 50 9.63 -38.36 7.63
CA ILE A 50 11.02 -38.67 7.27
C ILE A 50 11.22 -38.38 5.79
N GLY A 51 12.24 -37.59 5.48
CA GLY A 51 12.73 -37.38 4.11
C GLY A 51 13.89 -38.31 3.81
N TYR A 52 13.87 -38.95 2.64
CA TYR A 52 14.88 -39.88 2.13
C TYR A 52 15.52 -39.32 0.87
N SER A 53 16.81 -39.58 0.70
CA SER A 53 17.55 -39.35 -0.55
C SER A 53 18.16 -40.67 -0.97
N GLN A 54 17.79 -41.18 -2.14
CA GLN A 54 18.29 -42.48 -2.65
C GLN A 54 18.08 -43.63 -1.64
N GLY A 55 16.92 -43.66 -0.98
CA GLY A 55 16.57 -44.68 0.02
C GLY A 55 17.18 -44.48 1.41
N VAL A 56 18.11 -43.53 1.58
CA VAL A 56 18.73 -43.23 2.88
C VAL A 56 17.96 -42.12 3.59
N PRO A 57 17.59 -42.26 4.89
CA PRO A 57 16.92 -41.19 5.62
C PRO A 57 17.88 -40.01 5.87
N VAL A 58 17.45 -38.81 5.48
CA VAL A 58 18.27 -37.58 5.54
C VAL A 58 17.68 -36.48 6.40
N SER A 59 16.37 -36.53 6.70
CA SER A 59 15.72 -35.57 7.60
C SER A 59 14.51 -36.17 8.28
N CYS A 60 14.13 -35.63 9.43
CA CYS A 60 12.83 -35.87 10.04
C CYS A 60 12.25 -34.59 10.64
N CYS A 61 10.94 -34.54 10.79
CA CYS A 61 10.25 -33.51 11.58
C CYS A 61 9.09 -34.17 12.31
N TRP A 62 8.99 -33.89 13.61
CA TRP A 62 7.90 -34.43 14.44
C TRP A 62 6.68 -33.54 14.33
N PHE A 63 5.52 -34.14 14.52
CA PHE A 63 4.26 -33.41 14.63
C PHE A 63 3.27 -34.13 15.54
N ALA A 64 2.31 -33.36 16.03
CA ALA A 64 1.17 -33.85 16.78
C ALA A 64 -0.12 -33.29 16.15
N GLU A 65 -1.06 -34.19 15.86
CA GLU A 65 -2.40 -33.89 15.34
C GLU A 65 -3.37 -33.98 16.52
N ASP A 66 -4.29 -33.02 16.66
CA ASP A 66 -5.44 -33.07 17.59
C ASP A 66 -5.08 -33.48 19.05
N SER A 67 -3.83 -33.27 19.45
CA SER A 67 -3.24 -33.93 20.63
C SER A 67 -3.62 -33.32 21.98
N GLY A 68 -4.47 -32.29 21.97
CA GLY A 68 -4.79 -31.50 23.16
C GLY A 68 -3.57 -30.68 23.62
N LYS A 69 -3.08 -30.91 24.84
CA LYS A 69 -2.07 -30.07 25.48
C LYS A 69 -0.65 -30.34 24.96
N ILE A 70 -0.02 -29.33 24.36
CA ILE A 70 1.42 -29.31 24.05
C ILE A 70 2.21 -29.15 25.35
N GLU A 71 2.77 -30.25 25.85
CA GLU A 71 3.41 -30.32 27.18
C GLU A 71 4.48 -29.26 27.42
N ASP A 72 5.29 -28.94 26.41
CA ASP A 72 6.41 -28.01 26.54
C ASP A 72 5.96 -26.54 26.70
N PHE A 73 4.72 -26.25 26.29
CA PHE A 73 4.26 -24.87 26.14
C PHE A 73 2.95 -24.56 26.86
N ASP A 74 2.31 -25.49 27.56
CA ASP A 74 0.99 -25.26 28.19
C ASP A 74 -0.03 -24.66 27.19
N LEU A 75 0.06 -25.10 25.93
CA LEU A 75 -0.82 -24.68 24.85
C LEU A 75 -1.77 -25.83 24.51
N TYR A 76 -2.97 -25.52 24.03
CA TYR A 76 -3.93 -26.50 23.59
C TYR A 76 -4.10 -26.42 22.08
N LEU A 77 -4.01 -27.56 21.39
CA LEU A 77 -4.29 -27.67 19.95
C LEU A 77 -5.76 -28.04 19.77
N PRO A 78 -6.61 -27.14 19.24
CA PRO A 78 -7.97 -27.48 18.89
C PRO A 78 -8.01 -28.48 17.71
N PRO A 79 -9.14 -29.20 17.53
CA PRO A 79 -9.32 -30.09 16.39
C PRO A 79 -9.08 -29.37 15.06
N GLY A 80 -8.40 -30.02 14.12
CA GLY A 80 -8.08 -29.44 12.80
C GLY A 80 -6.79 -28.62 12.76
N GLU A 81 -6.03 -28.62 13.86
CA GLU A 81 -4.71 -28.00 13.94
C GLU A 81 -3.59 -29.02 14.09
N VAL A 82 -2.42 -28.67 13.55
CA VAL A 82 -1.21 -29.48 13.67
C VAL A 82 -0.08 -28.66 14.25
N TYR A 83 0.66 -29.27 15.17
CA TYR A 83 1.89 -28.70 15.73
C TYR A 83 3.10 -29.46 15.25
N ALA A 84 4.02 -28.79 14.56
CA ALA A 84 5.28 -29.38 14.10
C ALA A 84 6.47 -28.89 14.92
N PHE A 85 7.35 -29.83 15.30
CA PHE A 85 8.46 -29.57 16.23
C PHE A 85 9.66 -30.51 16.00
N ASP A 86 10.79 -30.16 16.62
CA ASP A 86 12.07 -30.90 16.59
C ASP A 86 12.46 -31.46 15.20
N ALA A 87 12.55 -30.57 14.22
CA ALA A 87 13.08 -30.93 12.91
C ALA A 87 14.58 -31.22 12.98
N TRP A 88 15.00 -32.31 12.34
CA TRP A 88 16.38 -32.75 12.26
C TRP A 88 16.78 -33.00 10.80
N VAL A 89 17.99 -32.58 10.45
CA VAL A 89 18.65 -32.95 9.19
C VAL A 89 19.97 -33.60 9.53
N ASN A 90 20.21 -34.76 8.91
CA ASN A 90 21.46 -35.49 9.03
C ASN A 90 22.63 -34.54 8.76
N PRO A 91 23.65 -34.46 9.65
CA PRO A 91 24.77 -33.53 9.51
C PRO A 91 25.43 -33.51 8.12
N THR A 92 25.59 -34.66 7.46
CA THR A 92 26.22 -34.75 6.12
C THR A 92 25.40 -34.10 5.00
N PHE A 93 24.12 -33.86 5.26
CA PHE A 93 23.12 -33.32 4.34
C PHE A 93 22.73 -31.86 4.65
N ARG A 94 23.28 -31.27 5.73
CA ARG A 94 23.02 -29.87 6.09
C ARG A 94 23.55 -28.92 5.03
N GLY A 95 22.90 -27.77 4.87
CA GLY A 95 23.25 -26.76 3.85
C GLY A 95 22.76 -27.09 2.43
N ARG A 96 22.25 -28.30 2.17
CA ARG A 96 21.77 -28.73 0.85
C ARG A 96 20.29 -28.43 0.59
N GLY A 97 19.68 -27.53 1.36
CA GLY A 97 18.26 -27.16 1.22
C GLY A 97 17.24 -28.19 1.71
N ILE A 98 17.66 -29.36 2.20
CA ILE A 98 16.77 -30.46 2.65
C ILE A 98 15.75 -29.99 3.70
N ALA A 99 16.19 -29.17 4.65
CA ALA A 99 15.29 -28.63 5.67
C ALA A 99 14.11 -27.85 5.04
N TYR A 100 14.37 -26.99 4.05
CA TYR A 100 13.32 -26.23 3.35
C TYR A 100 12.29 -27.16 2.70
N TYR A 101 12.74 -28.19 2.01
CA TYR A 101 11.83 -29.14 1.36
C TYR A 101 11.03 -29.96 2.35
N ASN A 102 11.64 -30.35 3.47
CA ASN A 102 10.94 -31.05 4.53
C ASN A 102 9.78 -30.18 5.06
N PHE A 103 10.04 -28.92 5.40
CA PHE A 103 8.98 -28.01 5.86
C PHE A 103 7.92 -27.70 4.80
N LYS A 104 8.33 -27.51 3.54
CA LYS A 104 7.38 -27.32 2.43
C LYS A 104 6.49 -28.54 2.27
N PHE A 105 7.06 -29.74 2.28
CA PHE A 105 6.31 -30.99 2.19
C PHE A 105 5.32 -31.13 3.35
N ILE A 106 5.76 -30.89 4.57
CA ILE A 106 4.93 -30.98 5.78
C ILE A 106 3.73 -30.03 5.67
N TYR A 107 3.97 -28.78 5.28
CA TYR A 107 2.91 -27.78 5.10
C TYR A 107 1.87 -28.24 4.07
N GLU A 108 2.31 -28.68 2.88
CA GLU A 108 1.41 -29.16 1.83
C GLU A 108 0.70 -30.46 2.24
N PHE A 109 1.38 -31.37 2.94
CA PHE A 109 0.81 -32.62 3.43
C PHE A 109 -0.37 -32.38 4.36
N PHE A 110 -0.25 -31.47 5.33
CA PHE A 110 -1.35 -31.16 6.25
C PHE A 110 -2.46 -30.37 5.60
N LYS A 111 -2.12 -29.43 4.73
CA LYS A 111 -3.11 -28.70 3.93
C LYS A 111 -3.97 -29.67 3.09
N MET A 112 -3.34 -30.66 2.45
CA MET A 112 -4.06 -31.69 1.69
C MET A 112 -4.93 -32.61 2.55
N ARG A 113 -4.59 -32.77 3.84
CA ARG A 113 -5.40 -33.53 4.81
C ARG A 113 -6.50 -32.70 5.48
N GLY A 114 -6.70 -31.45 5.07
CA GLY A 114 -7.79 -30.60 5.54
C GLY A 114 -7.49 -29.86 6.85
N PHE A 115 -6.25 -29.86 7.33
CA PHE A 115 -5.86 -29.03 8.47
C PHE A 115 -5.86 -27.56 8.06
N HIS A 116 -6.46 -26.70 8.88
CA HIS A 116 -6.57 -25.26 8.59
C HIS A 116 -5.44 -24.44 9.22
N THR A 117 -4.86 -24.92 10.33
CA THR A 117 -3.76 -24.22 11.03
C THR A 117 -2.54 -25.13 11.16
N TYR A 118 -1.38 -24.61 10.72
CA TYR A 118 -0.07 -25.18 10.98
C TYR A 118 0.68 -24.33 12.01
N LEU A 119 0.97 -24.89 13.18
CA LEU A 119 1.72 -24.21 14.23
C LEU A 119 3.19 -24.69 14.23
N GLY A 120 4.10 -23.73 14.13
CA GLY A 120 5.54 -23.95 14.29
C GLY A 120 6.11 -23.03 15.36
N ILE A 121 6.76 -23.60 16.39
CA ILE A 121 7.44 -22.80 17.43
C ILE A 121 8.94 -22.90 17.20
N VAL A 122 9.58 -21.74 17.06
CA VAL A 122 11.00 -21.63 16.79
C VAL A 122 11.65 -20.71 17.81
N GLN A 123 12.79 -21.14 18.34
CA GLN A 123 13.59 -20.29 19.23
C GLN A 123 14.09 -19.06 18.47
N SER A 124 14.02 -17.88 19.09
CA SER A 124 14.37 -16.60 18.46
C SER A 124 15.82 -16.55 17.93
N TRP A 125 16.74 -17.30 18.53
CA TRP A 125 18.12 -17.41 18.07
C TRP A 125 18.31 -18.37 16.88
N ASN A 126 17.33 -19.21 16.54
CA ASN A 126 17.42 -20.15 15.43
C ASN A 126 17.10 -19.48 14.09
N ARG A 127 17.99 -18.58 13.66
CA ARG A 127 17.85 -17.78 12.44
C ARG A 127 17.66 -18.61 11.17
N THR A 128 18.21 -19.81 11.13
CA THR A 128 18.04 -20.72 9.97
C THR A 128 16.59 -21.14 9.81
N MET A 129 15.94 -21.52 10.91
CA MET A 129 14.53 -21.92 10.90
C MET A 129 13.61 -20.73 10.63
N LEU A 130 13.90 -19.56 11.23
CA LEU A 130 13.17 -18.32 10.95
C LEU A 130 13.13 -18.00 9.45
N LYS A 131 14.29 -18.02 8.78
CA LYS A 131 14.39 -17.81 7.33
C LYS A 131 13.61 -18.85 6.54
N MET A 132 13.53 -20.08 7.03
CA MET A 132 12.79 -21.12 6.34
C MET A 132 11.29 -20.89 6.42
N TYR A 133 10.75 -20.53 7.58
CA TYR A 133 9.33 -20.18 7.74
C TYR A 133 8.91 -19.07 6.79
N VAL A 134 9.73 -18.03 6.66
CA VAL A 134 9.48 -16.96 5.67
C VAL A 134 9.49 -17.50 4.24
N LYS A 135 10.47 -18.34 3.89
CA LYS A 135 10.55 -18.92 2.54
C LYS A 135 9.39 -19.85 2.18
N VAL A 136 8.77 -20.51 3.16
CA VAL A 136 7.58 -21.33 2.96
C VAL A 136 6.28 -20.55 3.17
N LYS A 137 6.35 -19.23 3.36
CA LYS A 137 5.21 -18.32 3.57
C LYS A 137 4.33 -18.73 4.77
N ILE A 138 4.96 -19.11 5.88
CA ILE A 138 4.26 -19.29 7.16
C ILE A 138 4.13 -17.91 7.82
N ASP A 139 2.91 -17.56 8.20
CA ASP A 139 2.61 -16.31 8.89
C ASP A 139 3.16 -16.29 10.32
N PHE A 140 3.62 -15.11 10.76
CA PHE A 140 4.08 -14.92 12.13
C PHE A 140 2.90 -14.61 13.06
N TYR A 141 2.62 -15.52 13.99
CA TYR A 141 1.49 -15.39 14.90
C TYR A 141 1.81 -14.62 16.20
N GLY A 142 3.03 -14.72 16.72
CA GLY A 142 3.40 -14.04 17.95
C GLY A 142 4.64 -14.60 18.65
N ILE A 143 4.99 -14.01 19.79
CA ILE A 143 6.14 -14.42 20.63
C ILE A 143 5.61 -15.22 21.81
N LEU A 144 6.14 -16.43 21.96
CA LEU A 144 5.85 -17.26 23.12
C LEU A 144 6.77 -16.88 24.29
N ARG A 145 6.19 -16.43 25.40
CA ARG A 145 6.93 -16.13 26.65
C ARG A 145 6.42 -16.97 27.80
N HIS A 146 7.35 -17.44 28.62
CA HIS A 146 7.02 -18.03 29.92
C HIS A 146 7.10 -16.95 30.99
N ARG A 147 6.02 -16.77 31.75
CA ARG A 147 5.99 -15.96 32.96
C ARG A 147 5.86 -16.87 34.16
N SER A 148 6.71 -16.68 35.16
CA SER A 148 6.58 -17.34 36.46
C SER A 148 6.05 -16.32 37.46
N PHE A 149 4.95 -16.63 38.13
CA PHE A 149 4.45 -15.85 39.26
C PHE A 149 4.17 -16.81 40.41
N LEU A 150 4.82 -16.60 41.55
CA LEU A 150 4.71 -17.45 42.74
C LEU A 150 4.94 -18.96 42.46
N GLY A 151 5.91 -19.28 41.60
CA GLY A 151 6.24 -20.67 41.23
C GLY A 151 5.31 -21.30 40.20
N ILE A 152 4.23 -20.63 39.81
CA ILE A 152 3.35 -21.07 38.72
C ILE A 152 3.90 -20.52 37.40
N ARG A 153 4.38 -21.40 36.53
CA ARG A 153 4.82 -21.07 35.17
C ARG A 153 3.61 -21.10 34.23
N ARG A 154 3.28 -19.97 33.61
CA ARG A 154 2.31 -19.87 32.51
C ARG A 154 3.02 -19.47 31.23
N THR A 155 2.56 -20.02 30.12
CA THR A 155 2.97 -19.60 28.80
C THR A 155 1.94 -18.63 28.24
N CYS A 156 2.41 -17.50 27.73
CA CYS A 156 1.57 -16.53 27.05
C CYS A 156 2.08 -16.36 25.62
N ILE A 157 1.15 -16.29 24.67
CA ILE A 157 1.44 -15.80 23.32
C ILE A 157 1.23 -14.29 23.36
N ILE A 158 2.27 -13.55 23.03
CA ILE A 158 2.22 -12.11 22.86
C ILE A 158 2.01 -11.85 21.36
N PRO A 159 0.86 -11.29 20.93
CA PRO A 159 0.63 -10.99 19.52
C PRO A 159 1.64 -9.95 19.03
N PRO A 160 1.86 -9.84 17.70
CA PRO A 160 2.71 -8.81 17.13
C PRO A 160 2.18 -7.42 17.55
N GLY A 161 3.04 -6.56 18.10
CA GLY A 161 2.64 -5.28 18.71
C GLY A 161 3.80 -4.35 19.07
N GLU A 162 3.48 -3.11 19.45
CA GLU A 162 4.38 -1.93 19.47
C GLU A 162 5.65 -2.02 20.38
N GLU A 163 5.78 -3.02 21.27
CA GLU A 163 6.87 -3.09 22.26
C GLU A 163 7.95 -4.18 22.05
N GLU A 164 7.81 -5.13 21.10
CA GLU A 164 8.80 -6.23 20.96
C GLU A 164 9.53 -6.27 19.61
N ASP A 165 9.98 -5.06 19.22
CA ASP A 165 10.75 -4.73 18.03
C ASP A 165 11.95 -5.64 17.74
N ARG A 166 12.62 -6.26 18.73
CA ARG A 166 13.92 -6.92 18.45
C ARG A 166 13.81 -8.28 17.77
N VAL A 167 12.94 -9.17 18.25
CA VAL A 167 12.86 -10.55 17.71
C VAL A 167 12.13 -10.56 16.37
N GLU A 168 11.08 -9.75 16.23
CA GLU A 168 10.41 -9.52 14.95
C GLU A 168 11.35 -8.84 13.94
N LYS A 169 12.09 -7.79 14.34
CA LYS A 169 13.12 -7.21 13.45
C LYS A 169 14.22 -8.19 13.13
N GLU A 170 14.64 -9.08 14.02
CA GLU A 170 15.64 -10.10 13.69
C GLU A 170 15.07 -11.19 12.76
N PHE A 171 13.79 -11.57 12.91
CA PHE A 171 13.07 -12.45 11.99
C PHE A 171 13.00 -11.85 10.59
N LEU A 172 12.46 -10.63 10.47
CA LEU A 172 12.38 -9.86 9.23
C LEU A 172 13.77 -9.50 8.67
N ALA A 173 14.75 -9.17 9.54
CA ALA A 173 16.12 -8.91 9.11
C ALA A 173 16.83 -10.17 8.60
N SER A 174 16.48 -11.35 9.12
CA SER A 174 17.00 -12.62 8.62
C SER A 174 16.36 -12.98 7.27
N ALA A 175 15.11 -12.57 7.05
CA ALA A 175 14.41 -12.65 5.78
C ALA A 175 14.97 -11.72 4.71
N ARG A 176 15.83 -10.74 5.06
CA ARG A 176 16.52 -9.87 4.10
C ARG A 176 17.21 -10.73 3.05
N LEU A 177 16.56 -10.84 1.90
CA LEU A 177 17.21 -11.14 0.65
C LEU A 177 18.37 -10.15 0.58
N LYS A 178 19.60 -10.66 0.56
CA LYS A 178 20.71 -9.89 -0.02
C LYS A 178 20.33 -9.74 -1.48
N LEU A 179 19.54 -8.72 -1.79
CA LEU A 179 19.33 -8.30 -3.15
C LEU A 179 20.75 -8.07 -3.69
N PRO A 180 21.09 -8.69 -4.84
CA PRO A 180 22.42 -8.54 -5.41
C PRO A 180 22.73 -7.03 -5.52
N PRO A 181 23.98 -6.59 -5.34
CA PRO A 181 24.34 -5.19 -5.58
C PRO A 181 23.83 -4.80 -6.96
N ARG A 182 22.91 -3.83 -6.98
CA ARG A 182 22.23 -3.39 -8.20
C ARG A 182 23.00 -2.17 -8.73
N ASP A 183 23.28 -2.14 -10.03
CA ASP A 183 23.79 -0.94 -10.71
C ASP A 183 22.65 0.08 -10.89
N ILE A 184 22.11 0.55 -9.76
CA ILE A 184 21.13 1.62 -9.67
C ILE A 184 21.86 2.86 -9.19
N ARG A 185 21.85 3.92 -10.00
CA ARG A 185 22.42 5.22 -9.66
C ARG A 185 21.30 6.25 -9.58
N PHE A 186 21.31 7.08 -8.54
CA PHE A 186 20.36 8.18 -8.46
C PHE A 186 20.97 9.50 -8.91
N LYS A 187 20.14 10.29 -9.57
CA LYS A 187 20.36 11.71 -9.82
C LYS A 187 19.32 12.51 -9.03
N LEU A 188 19.80 13.51 -8.30
CA LEU A 188 18.92 14.48 -7.64
C LEU A 188 18.60 15.62 -8.60
N ILE A 189 17.33 15.94 -8.68
CA ILE A 189 16.76 16.97 -9.54
C ILE A 189 16.18 18.04 -8.62
N ASP A 190 16.94 19.12 -8.47
CA ASP A 190 16.80 20.15 -7.43
C ASP A 190 16.61 21.56 -8.01
N SER A 191 16.45 21.67 -9.33
CA SER A 191 16.22 22.94 -10.03
C SER A 191 15.18 22.80 -11.13
N GLN A 192 14.49 23.91 -11.41
CA GLN A 192 13.46 23.97 -12.46
C GLN A 192 13.98 23.50 -13.81
N LYS A 193 15.15 24.00 -14.23
CA LYS A 193 15.78 23.63 -15.50
C LYS A 193 16.00 22.11 -15.62
N LYS A 194 16.50 21.46 -14.57
CA LYS A 194 16.70 20.00 -14.56
C LYS A 194 15.36 19.25 -14.58
N PHE A 195 14.36 19.78 -13.91
CA PHE A 195 13.02 19.19 -13.91
C PHE A 195 12.37 19.30 -15.29
N ASP A 196 12.46 20.43 -15.97
CA ASP A 196 11.95 20.60 -17.34
C ASP A 196 12.64 19.64 -18.33
N GLN A 197 13.95 19.39 -18.15
CA GLN A 197 14.71 18.42 -18.95
C GLN A 197 14.26 16.96 -18.76
N LEU A 198 13.49 16.65 -17.72
CA LEU A 198 12.95 15.30 -17.54
C LEU A 198 11.75 14.99 -18.43
N LYS A 199 11.12 16.00 -19.04
CA LYS A 199 9.80 15.87 -19.69
C LYS A 199 9.65 14.61 -20.56
N ASP A 200 10.53 14.41 -21.53
CA ASP A 200 10.39 13.31 -22.49
C ASP A 200 10.61 11.93 -21.84
N ASN A 201 11.60 11.83 -20.95
CA ASN A 201 11.87 10.60 -20.20
C ASN A 201 10.76 10.30 -19.18
N TRP A 202 10.17 11.33 -18.60
CA TRP A 202 9.05 11.23 -17.66
C TRP A 202 7.82 10.65 -18.34
N GLU A 203 7.44 11.21 -19.49
CA GLU A 203 6.30 10.71 -20.26
C GLU A 203 6.54 9.29 -20.77
N SER A 204 7.77 8.99 -21.22
CA SER A 204 8.16 7.62 -21.61
C SER A 204 7.94 6.62 -20.46
N LEU A 205 8.34 6.99 -19.23
CA LEU A 205 8.18 6.12 -18.07
C LEU A 205 6.72 6.04 -17.59
N ARG A 206 5.95 7.12 -17.72
CA ARG A 206 4.51 7.17 -17.43
C ARG A 206 3.72 6.21 -18.32
N LEU A 207 4.05 6.15 -19.61
CA LEU A 207 3.39 5.24 -20.56
C LEU A 207 3.58 3.75 -20.20
N LEU A 208 4.59 3.42 -19.38
CA LEU A 208 4.86 2.08 -18.89
C LEU A 208 4.13 1.74 -17.57
N GLN A 209 3.43 2.69 -16.96
CA GLN A 209 2.69 2.45 -15.72
C GLN A 209 1.37 1.73 -15.99
N SER A 210 0.96 0.83 -15.10
CA SER A 210 -0.36 0.20 -15.15
C SER A 210 -1.48 1.16 -14.75
N ASN A 211 -1.19 2.10 -13.83
CA ASN A 211 -2.11 3.12 -13.32
C ASN A 211 -1.91 4.49 -14.00
N ARG A 212 -1.97 4.53 -15.34
CA ARG A 212 -1.88 5.79 -16.09
C ARG A 212 -2.97 6.78 -15.63
N SER A 213 -2.53 7.97 -15.25
CA SER A 213 -3.37 9.08 -14.84
C SER A 213 -2.75 10.40 -15.28
N TYR A 214 -3.60 11.40 -15.55
CA TYR A 214 -3.16 12.76 -15.85
C TYR A 214 -2.30 13.34 -14.72
N PHE A 215 -2.63 13.00 -13.47
CA PHE A 215 -1.91 13.42 -12.28
C PHE A 215 -0.49 12.85 -12.16
N LEU A 216 -0.10 11.95 -13.07
CA LEU A 216 1.26 11.42 -13.19
C LEU A 216 2.07 12.07 -14.33
N THR A 217 1.49 12.99 -15.10
CA THR A 217 2.18 13.66 -16.23
C THR A 217 3.22 14.67 -15.73
N HIS A 218 4.27 14.86 -16.53
CA HIS A 218 5.27 15.91 -16.27
C HIS A 218 4.62 17.29 -16.23
N GLU A 219 3.67 17.52 -17.14
CA GLU A 219 2.93 18.78 -17.23
C GLU A 219 2.17 19.09 -15.94
N TRP A 220 1.45 18.11 -15.39
CA TRP A 220 0.78 18.24 -14.10
C TRP A 220 1.75 18.65 -12.99
N PHE A 221 2.84 17.90 -12.83
CA PHE A 221 3.81 18.16 -11.76
C PHE A 221 4.56 19.48 -11.96
N SER A 222 4.86 19.87 -13.21
CA SER A 222 5.49 21.15 -13.53
C SER A 222 4.57 22.32 -13.23
N ASN A 223 3.30 22.24 -13.63
CA ASN A 223 2.31 23.26 -13.29
C ASN A 223 2.08 23.35 -11.79
N TRP A 224 1.95 22.22 -11.10
CA TRP A 224 1.86 22.20 -9.65
C TRP A 224 3.08 22.85 -9.00
N TRP A 225 4.30 22.48 -9.41
CA TRP A 225 5.51 23.06 -8.82
C TRP A 225 5.60 24.58 -9.01
N ASN A 226 5.31 25.08 -10.22
CA ASN A 226 5.38 26.50 -10.52
C ASN A 226 4.35 27.34 -9.74
N ASN A 227 3.19 26.76 -9.43
CA ASN A 227 2.11 27.48 -8.73
C ASN A 227 2.16 27.29 -7.21
N CYS A 228 2.52 26.09 -6.78
CA CYS A 228 2.27 25.54 -5.47
C CYS A 228 3.59 25.19 -4.72
N GLY A 229 4.74 25.17 -5.41
CA GLY A 229 6.06 24.86 -4.85
C GLY A 229 6.79 26.02 -4.17
N GLN A 230 6.22 27.23 -4.16
CA GLN A 230 6.85 28.40 -3.53
C GLN A 230 7.08 28.18 -2.03
N GLY A 231 8.31 28.48 -1.56
CA GLY A 231 8.69 28.24 -0.16
C GLY A 231 9.05 26.78 0.15
N HIS A 232 9.12 25.93 -0.87
CA HIS A 232 9.59 24.55 -0.77
C HIS A 232 10.88 24.34 -1.58
N ARG A 233 11.59 23.26 -1.29
CA ARG A 233 12.77 22.84 -2.06
C ARG A 233 12.40 21.72 -3.01
N LEU A 234 12.69 21.88 -4.30
CA LEU A 234 12.51 20.81 -5.29
C LEU A 234 13.43 19.64 -4.96
N PHE A 235 12.91 18.42 -4.96
CA PHE A 235 13.64 17.25 -4.47
C PHE A 235 13.27 15.98 -5.25
N ILE A 236 13.34 16.01 -6.56
CA ILE A 236 12.97 14.85 -7.37
C ILE A 236 14.13 13.86 -7.41
N VAL A 237 13.87 12.58 -7.16
CA VAL A 237 14.89 11.51 -7.23
C VAL A 237 14.66 10.70 -8.50
N ALA A 238 15.64 10.72 -9.42
CA ALA A 238 15.61 9.95 -10.66
C ALA A 238 16.58 8.76 -10.57
N GLY A 239 16.07 7.53 -10.66
CA GLY A 239 16.87 6.31 -10.59
C GLY A 239 17.17 5.74 -11.97
N LEU A 240 18.45 5.56 -12.27
CA LEU A 240 18.95 4.97 -13.50
C LEU A 240 19.45 3.56 -13.22
N GLN A 241 19.04 2.60 -14.04
CA GLN A 241 19.56 1.23 -14.01
C GLN A 241 20.28 0.97 -15.33
N SER A 242 21.56 0.61 -15.26
CA SER A 242 22.39 0.38 -16.46
C SER A 242 22.37 1.56 -17.46
N GLY A 243 22.28 2.79 -16.94
CA GLY A 243 22.25 4.03 -17.73
C GLY A 243 20.86 4.48 -18.20
N GLU A 244 19.83 3.64 -18.07
CA GLU A 244 18.46 3.95 -18.47
C GLU A 244 17.62 4.44 -17.29
N LEU A 245 16.77 5.46 -17.49
CA LEU A 245 15.86 5.95 -16.46
C LEU A 245 14.76 4.91 -16.18
N ARG A 246 14.73 4.36 -14.97
CA ARG A 246 13.74 3.34 -14.56
C ARG A 246 12.81 3.78 -13.45
N SER A 247 13.15 4.89 -12.76
CA SER A 247 12.29 5.43 -11.71
C SER A 247 12.37 6.95 -11.62
N ILE A 248 11.24 7.57 -11.31
CA ILE A 248 11.15 8.95 -10.85
C ILE A 248 10.29 8.97 -9.58
N PHE A 249 10.85 9.54 -8.51
CA PHE A 249 10.14 9.82 -7.27
C PHE A 249 9.93 11.33 -7.17
N PRO A 250 8.70 11.82 -7.44
CA PRO A 250 8.42 13.24 -7.63
C PRO A 250 8.26 13.95 -6.28
N PHE A 251 9.37 14.20 -5.58
CA PHE A 251 9.30 14.81 -4.24
C PHE A 251 9.62 16.30 -4.19
N TYR A 252 9.19 16.92 -3.09
CA TYR A 252 9.69 18.19 -2.60
C TYR A 252 9.96 18.09 -1.09
N ILE A 253 10.73 19.05 -0.55
CA ILE A 253 10.92 19.20 0.89
C ILE A 253 10.28 20.51 1.36
N GLY A 254 9.36 20.38 2.30
CA GLY A 254 8.73 21.51 3.00
C GLY A 254 9.06 21.51 4.50
N ASN A 255 8.80 22.64 5.16
CA ASN A 255 9.14 22.85 6.59
C ASN A 255 7.93 22.77 7.53
N THR A 256 6.74 22.49 7.01
CA THR A 256 5.49 22.55 7.78
C THR A 256 4.95 21.14 7.99
N ILE A 257 4.73 20.74 9.24
CA ILE A 257 3.92 19.56 9.56
C ILE A 257 2.49 20.01 9.78
N THR A 258 1.56 19.43 9.03
CA THR A 258 0.14 19.48 9.29
C THR A 258 -0.22 18.37 10.26
N VAL A 259 -0.45 18.72 11.52
CA VAL A 259 -0.80 17.74 12.57
C VAL A 259 -2.30 17.44 12.46
N ALA A 260 -2.65 16.15 12.41
CA ALA A 260 -4.02 15.65 12.52
C ALA A 260 -5.01 16.08 11.40
N GLY A 261 -4.57 16.08 10.12
CA GLY A 261 -5.47 16.28 8.98
C GLY A 261 -6.11 17.67 8.89
N ASN A 262 -5.75 18.58 9.80
CA ASN A 262 -6.24 19.94 9.82
C ASN A 262 -5.13 20.87 9.32
N ALA A 263 -5.24 21.29 8.05
CA ALA A 263 -4.26 22.13 7.38
C ALA A 263 -3.95 23.44 8.14
N SER A 264 -4.85 23.86 9.04
CA SER A 264 -4.75 25.09 9.82
C SER A 264 -3.79 25.03 11.02
N ARG A 265 -3.49 23.84 11.57
CA ARG A 265 -2.60 23.72 12.75
C ARG A 265 -1.17 23.45 12.33
N LYS A 266 -0.37 24.52 12.27
CA LYS A 266 1.09 24.42 12.15
C LYS A 266 1.65 23.81 13.42
N SER A 267 2.37 22.69 13.29
CA SER A 267 3.16 22.15 14.40
C SER A 267 4.18 23.21 14.88
N PRO A 268 4.42 23.36 16.19
CA PRO A 268 5.52 24.19 16.69
C PRO A 268 6.89 23.62 16.31
N LEU A 269 6.97 22.36 15.88
CA LEU A 269 8.19 21.73 15.42
C LEU A 269 8.44 22.08 13.95
N ASN A 270 9.47 22.90 13.69
CA ASN A 270 10.02 23.08 12.36
C ASN A 270 10.71 21.78 11.92
N ALA A 271 10.03 20.99 11.10
CA ALA A 271 10.54 19.72 10.60
C ALA A 271 10.55 19.71 9.08
N ARG A 272 11.58 19.09 8.52
CA ARG A 272 11.77 18.95 7.08
C ARG A 272 11.07 17.69 6.63
N VAL A 273 9.99 17.86 5.87
CA VAL A 273 9.13 16.78 5.44
C VAL A 273 9.30 16.58 3.94
N ILE A 274 9.74 15.38 3.54
CA ILE A 274 9.68 14.94 2.15
C ILE A 274 8.22 14.63 1.83
N ARG A 275 7.70 15.18 0.74
CA ARG A 275 6.33 14.93 0.26
C ARG A 275 6.32 14.60 -1.21
N LEU A 276 5.35 13.82 -1.62
CA LEU A 276 5.00 13.71 -3.03
C LEU A 276 4.48 15.07 -3.51
N MET A 277 4.91 15.49 -4.70
CA MET A 277 4.34 16.67 -5.35
C MET A 277 2.84 16.45 -5.57
N GLY A 278 2.05 17.52 -5.45
CA GLY A 278 0.59 17.43 -5.58
C GLY A 278 -0.15 16.96 -4.32
N THR A 279 0.50 16.78 -3.16
CA THR A 279 -0.08 16.27 -1.90
C THR A 279 -1.35 16.96 -1.39
N GLU A 280 -1.59 18.20 -1.79
CA GLU A 280 -2.61 19.08 -1.22
C GLU A 280 -4.02 18.73 -1.72
N LEU A 281 -4.09 17.98 -2.82
CA LEU A 281 -5.34 17.56 -3.43
C LEU A 281 -5.37 16.03 -3.50
N PRO A 282 -6.50 15.36 -3.26
CA PRO A 282 -6.56 13.92 -3.07
C PRO A 282 -6.39 13.11 -4.37
N TYR A 283 -5.61 13.58 -5.35
CA TYR A 283 -5.44 12.88 -6.62
C TYR A 283 -4.67 11.57 -6.48
N GLN A 284 -4.92 10.65 -7.42
CA GLN A 284 -4.11 9.45 -7.59
C GLN A 284 -2.67 9.87 -7.90
N LYS A 285 -1.79 9.67 -6.92
CA LYS A 285 -0.35 9.93 -7.05
C LYS A 285 0.38 8.63 -6.89
N ASP A 286 1.52 8.57 -7.55
CA ASP A 286 2.37 7.42 -7.45
C ASP A 286 3.81 7.77 -7.80
N PHE A 287 4.70 6.83 -7.53
CA PHE A 287 6.01 6.80 -8.14
C PHE A 287 5.88 6.36 -9.59
N LEU A 288 6.72 6.90 -10.46
CA LEU A 288 6.88 6.37 -11.81
C LEU A 288 8.00 5.34 -11.73
N VAL A 289 7.67 4.05 -11.74
CA VAL A 289 8.67 2.99 -11.58
C VAL A 289 8.37 1.88 -12.57
N HIS A 290 9.40 1.37 -13.24
CA HIS A 290 9.25 0.27 -14.17
C HIS A 290 10.37 -0.76 -13.98
N GLY A 291 10.01 -2.05 -14.03
CA GLY A 291 10.93 -3.17 -13.84
C GLY A 291 11.03 -3.62 -12.38
N ASP A 292 12.24 -3.58 -11.82
CA ASP A 292 12.53 -4.07 -10.46
C ASP A 292 12.07 -3.06 -9.38
N ILE A 293 10.75 -2.93 -9.21
CA ILE A 293 10.10 -1.99 -8.28
C ILE A 293 10.69 -2.09 -6.86
N PRO A 294 10.79 -3.27 -6.21
CA PRO A 294 11.38 -3.37 -4.88
C PRO A 294 12.82 -2.86 -4.84
N GLY A 295 13.60 -3.06 -5.91
CA GLY A 295 14.96 -2.56 -6.00
C GLY A 295 15.09 -1.08 -6.07
N LEU A 296 14.32 -0.46 -6.94
CA LEU A 296 14.33 0.99 -7.11
C LEU A 296 13.88 1.66 -5.81
N ILE A 297 12.91 1.09 -5.09
CA ILE A 297 12.48 1.56 -3.77
C ILE A 297 13.56 1.35 -2.70
N VAL A 298 14.18 0.16 -2.60
CA VAL A 298 15.28 -0.10 -1.65
C VAL A 298 16.40 0.90 -1.85
N SER A 299 16.81 1.11 -3.10
CA SER A 299 17.87 2.02 -3.47
C SER A 299 17.49 3.47 -3.15
N MET A 300 16.22 3.88 -3.40
CA MET A 300 15.73 5.21 -3.02
C MET A 300 15.79 5.43 -1.51
N LEU A 301 15.35 4.44 -0.72
CA LEU A 301 15.41 4.52 0.74
C LEU A 301 16.87 4.55 1.25
N ASP A 302 17.79 3.85 0.59
CA ASP A 302 19.23 3.94 0.90
C ASP A 302 19.79 5.34 0.66
N LEU A 303 19.38 6.00 -0.43
CA LEU A 303 19.71 7.40 -0.71
C LEU A 303 19.17 8.33 0.39
N LEU A 304 17.92 8.13 0.82
CA LEU A 304 17.33 8.95 1.89
C LEU A 304 18.04 8.74 3.24
N HIS A 305 18.42 7.51 3.58
CA HIS A 305 18.98 7.19 4.91
C HIS A 305 20.49 7.36 5.05
N LYS A 306 21.27 7.38 3.96
CA LYS A 306 22.73 7.49 4.05
C LYS A 306 23.16 8.91 3.68
N PRO A 307 23.26 9.29 2.39
CA PRO A 307 23.76 10.60 2.01
C PRO A 307 22.84 11.75 2.40
N LEU A 308 21.53 11.49 2.57
CA LEU A 308 20.53 12.56 2.81
C LEU A 308 19.89 12.49 4.20
N SER A 309 20.40 11.67 5.12
CA SER A 309 19.82 11.52 6.47
C SER A 309 19.75 12.84 7.25
N GLY A 310 20.65 13.77 6.94
CA GLY A 310 20.70 15.09 7.54
C GLY A 310 19.68 16.08 6.95
N GLU A 311 18.98 15.77 5.85
CA GLU A 311 18.18 16.71 5.06
C GLU A 311 16.67 16.67 5.32
N TRP A 312 16.20 15.62 5.99
CA TRP A 312 14.77 15.38 6.24
C TRP A 312 14.56 14.76 7.62
N ASP A 313 13.36 14.90 8.16
CA ASP A 313 12.99 14.37 9.48
C ASP A 313 11.84 13.33 9.35
N MET A 314 10.97 13.52 8.35
CA MET A 314 9.87 12.61 8.00
C MET A 314 9.64 12.61 6.48
N ALA A 315 9.17 11.50 5.92
CA ALA A 315 8.59 11.46 4.58
C ALA A 315 7.09 11.16 4.70
N ASP A 316 6.24 12.04 4.18
CA ASP A 316 4.78 11.93 4.17
C ASP A 316 4.33 11.62 2.74
N LEU A 317 4.24 10.33 2.45
CA LEU A 317 3.99 9.80 1.11
C LEU A 317 2.52 9.44 1.00
N GLY A 318 1.70 10.44 0.68
CA GLY A 318 0.24 10.34 0.69
C GLY A 318 -0.39 10.00 -0.67
N TYR A 319 -1.61 9.45 -0.60
CA TYR A 319 -2.52 9.24 -1.72
C TYR A 319 -2.05 8.21 -2.76
N PHE A 320 -1.39 7.15 -2.31
CA PHE A 320 -1.24 5.96 -3.13
C PHE A 320 -2.57 5.24 -3.28
N LYS A 321 -2.78 4.59 -4.42
CA LYS A 321 -3.79 3.54 -4.55
C LYS A 321 -3.36 2.34 -3.71
N GLU A 322 -4.22 1.84 -2.84
CA GLU A 322 -3.91 0.65 -2.02
C GLU A 322 -3.53 -0.57 -2.88
N GLU A 323 -4.09 -0.69 -4.08
CA GLU A 323 -3.77 -1.78 -5.01
C GLU A 323 -2.59 -1.50 -5.94
N SER A 324 -1.90 -0.34 -5.86
CA SER A 324 -0.80 -0.05 -6.78
C SER A 324 0.46 -0.88 -6.47
N GLU A 325 1.12 -1.36 -7.53
CA GLU A 325 2.32 -2.22 -7.39
C GLU A 325 3.46 -1.53 -6.66
N THR A 326 3.59 -0.21 -6.85
CA THR A 326 4.56 0.67 -6.18
C THR A 326 4.26 0.82 -4.70
N TYR A 327 3.00 0.97 -4.29
CA TYR A 327 2.61 1.00 -2.88
C TYR A 327 2.88 -0.35 -2.21
N GLN A 328 2.46 -1.44 -2.84
CA GLN A 328 2.71 -2.80 -2.34
C GLN A 328 4.22 -3.07 -2.25
N GLY A 329 4.99 -2.66 -3.28
CA GLY A 329 6.44 -2.70 -3.28
C GLY A 329 7.06 -1.88 -2.15
N LEU A 330 6.52 -0.68 -1.87
CA LEU A 330 6.97 0.19 -0.79
C LEU A 330 6.74 -0.47 0.58
N LEU A 331 5.53 -0.95 0.85
CA LEU A 331 5.22 -1.62 2.11
C LEU A 331 6.11 -2.83 2.34
N ASN A 332 6.24 -3.70 1.33
CA ASN A 332 7.08 -4.89 1.41
C ASN A 332 8.52 -4.51 1.80
N VAL A 333 9.10 -3.50 1.13
CA VAL A 333 10.45 -3.03 1.46
C VAL A 333 10.52 -2.42 2.86
N LEU A 334 9.53 -1.63 3.29
CA LEU A 334 9.53 -1.04 4.62
C LEU A 334 9.46 -2.10 5.73
N TYR A 335 8.59 -3.11 5.58
CA TYR A 335 8.48 -4.25 6.49
C TYR A 335 9.78 -5.08 6.49
N GLU A 336 10.28 -5.49 5.32
CA GLU A 336 11.50 -6.29 5.18
C GLU A 336 12.74 -5.60 5.80
N ARG A 337 12.81 -4.27 5.69
CA ARG A 337 13.93 -3.50 6.23
C ARG A 337 13.75 -3.13 7.70
N GLY A 338 12.57 -3.34 8.28
CA GLY A 338 12.24 -2.90 9.64
C GLY A 338 12.36 -1.39 9.77
N ILE A 339 11.94 -0.65 8.75
CA ILE A 339 11.91 0.82 8.76
C ILE A 339 10.68 1.24 9.55
N ASN A 340 10.82 2.28 10.38
CA ASN A 340 9.68 2.78 11.16
C ASN A 340 8.75 3.57 10.24
N PHE A 341 7.51 3.11 10.08
CA PHE A 341 6.50 3.82 9.32
C PHE A 341 5.10 3.71 9.95
N ARG A 342 4.18 4.55 9.49
CA ARG A 342 2.74 4.44 9.72
C ARG A 342 2.04 4.32 8.38
N ASN A 343 1.12 3.36 8.27
CA ASN A 343 0.20 3.25 7.15
C ASN A 343 -1.15 3.79 7.61
N LEU A 344 -1.59 4.89 7.01
CA LEU A 344 -2.82 5.57 7.39
C LEU A 344 -3.81 5.47 6.23
N PRO A 345 -5.09 5.16 6.49
CA PRO A 345 -6.11 5.36 5.47
C PRO A 345 -6.08 6.84 5.07
N ALA A 346 -5.93 7.11 3.78
CA ALA A 346 -6.29 8.42 3.27
C ALA A 346 -7.81 8.43 3.05
N LYS A 347 -8.37 9.63 2.94
CA LYS A 347 -9.78 9.75 2.56
C LYS A 347 -10.00 9.02 1.24
N SER A 348 -10.95 8.09 1.23
CA SER A 348 -11.31 7.30 0.04
C SER A 348 -11.86 8.22 -1.04
N ASN A 349 -11.42 8.01 -2.28
CA ASN A 349 -12.07 8.59 -3.44
C ASN A 349 -12.84 7.48 -4.17
N PRO A 350 -14.13 7.67 -4.45
CA PRO A 350 -14.85 6.77 -5.34
C PRO A 350 -14.25 6.87 -6.75
N ILE A 351 -13.79 5.74 -7.30
CA ILE A 351 -13.52 5.65 -8.75
C ILE A 351 -14.72 4.97 -9.38
N PHE A 352 -15.29 5.62 -10.39
CA PHE A 352 -16.32 4.99 -11.20
C PHE A 352 -15.65 4.23 -12.35
N THR A 353 -15.63 2.91 -12.25
CA THR A 353 -15.07 2.03 -13.29
C THR A 353 -16.12 1.74 -14.37
N GLU A 354 -15.67 1.10 -15.46
CA GLU A 354 -16.38 0.81 -16.73
C GLU A 354 -17.90 0.90 -16.63
N ASP A 355 -18.44 1.90 -17.33
CA ASP A 355 -19.84 2.34 -17.29
C ASP A 355 -20.37 2.71 -15.89
N PRO A 356 -19.96 3.88 -15.35
CA PRO A 356 -20.46 4.42 -14.08
C PRO A 356 -22.00 4.48 -13.99
N PHE A 357 -22.65 4.42 -15.16
CA PHE A 357 -24.04 4.82 -15.38
C PHE A 357 -24.93 3.62 -15.71
N SER A 358 -24.36 2.44 -15.89
CA SER A 358 -25.07 1.18 -16.12
C SER A 358 -26.17 0.88 -15.09
N ASN A 359 -26.02 1.35 -13.84
CA ASN A 359 -26.99 1.16 -12.76
C ASN A 359 -27.88 2.38 -12.49
N LEU A 360 -27.69 3.49 -13.21
CA LEU A 360 -28.71 4.53 -13.25
C LEU A 360 -29.83 3.96 -14.11
N ASP A 361 -30.87 3.38 -13.50
CA ASP A 361 -32.06 2.78 -14.13
C ASP A 361 -32.91 3.80 -14.95
N GLY A 362 -32.32 4.87 -15.47
CA GLY A 362 -33.01 5.99 -16.12
C GLY A 362 -33.89 6.81 -15.17
N LYS A 363 -34.01 6.40 -13.90
CA LYS A 363 -34.73 7.15 -12.87
C LYS A 363 -33.83 8.26 -12.35
N LEU A 364 -33.76 9.34 -13.12
CA LEU A 364 -33.41 10.64 -12.57
C LEU A 364 -34.25 10.84 -11.29
N PRO A 365 -33.67 11.40 -10.20
CA PRO A 365 -34.48 11.94 -9.12
C PRO A 365 -35.58 12.77 -9.76
N THR A 366 -36.84 12.44 -9.48
CA THR A 366 -37.96 13.23 -9.98
C THR A 366 -37.82 14.59 -9.34
N LEU A 367 -37.61 15.60 -10.17
CA LEU A 367 -37.60 16.99 -9.70
C LEU A 367 -38.92 17.24 -8.98
N PRO A 368 -38.92 17.93 -7.83
CA PRO A 368 -40.14 18.48 -7.26
C PRO A 368 -40.94 19.21 -8.35
N ASP A 369 -42.25 18.96 -8.39
CA ASP A 369 -43.14 19.61 -9.35
C ASP A 369 -42.96 21.14 -9.31
N GLY A 370 -42.75 21.74 -10.48
CA GLY A 370 -42.60 23.19 -10.63
C GLY A 370 -41.17 23.74 -10.64
N LEU A 371 -40.14 22.89 -10.57
CA LEU A 371 -38.75 23.32 -10.82
C LEU A 371 -38.38 23.21 -12.31
N ASN A 372 -37.96 24.33 -12.91
CA ASN A 372 -37.38 24.34 -14.24
C ASN A 372 -35.86 24.20 -14.14
N CYS A 373 -35.31 23.07 -14.61
CA CYS A 373 -33.88 22.83 -14.65
C CYS A 373 -33.33 23.12 -16.04
N GLU A 374 -32.40 24.05 -16.13
CA GLU A 374 -31.62 24.30 -17.32
C GLU A 374 -30.21 23.79 -17.09
N PHE A 375 -29.72 22.99 -18.02
CA PHE A 375 -28.36 22.50 -18.00
C PHE A 375 -27.57 23.07 -19.17
N GLU A 376 -26.38 23.57 -18.84
CA GLU A 376 -25.47 24.19 -19.79
C GLU A 376 -24.12 23.48 -19.66
N SER A 377 -23.80 22.63 -20.64
CA SER A 377 -22.46 22.08 -20.81
C SER A 377 -21.79 22.84 -21.93
N GLN A 378 -20.70 23.52 -21.60
CA GLN A 378 -19.95 24.32 -22.56
C GLN A 378 -18.46 24.06 -22.44
N LYS A 379 -17.83 24.09 -23.61
CA LYS A 379 -16.38 24.23 -23.74
C LYS A 379 -16.05 25.69 -23.49
N LEU A 380 -15.64 26.00 -22.27
CA LEU A 380 -15.29 27.38 -21.89
C LEU A 380 -13.79 27.64 -22.07
N SER A 381 -13.47 28.85 -22.51
CA SER A 381 -12.13 29.40 -22.33
C SER A 381 -11.87 29.69 -20.84
N LEU A 382 -10.60 29.82 -20.48
CA LEU A 382 -10.17 30.12 -19.11
C LEU A 382 -10.73 31.45 -18.59
N GLN A 383 -10.82 32.44 -19.48
CA GLN A 383 -11.36 33.77 -19.16
C GLN A 383 -12.86 33.70 -18.87
N GLU A 384 -13.60 32.88 -19.62
CA GLU A 384 -15.03 32.66 -19.38
C GLU A 384 -15.25 31.90 -18.08
N LEU A 385 -14.45 30.86 -17.82
CA LEU A 385 -14.54 30.11 -16.58
C LEU A 385 -14.26 30.99 -15.35
N ALA A 386 -13.25 31.87 -15.42
CA ALA A 386 -12.96 32.83 -14.36
C ALA A 386 -14.11 33.82 -14.14
N LYS A 387 -14.79 34.27 -15.21
CA LYS A 387 -15.98 35.13 -15.12
C LYS A 387 -17.15 34.40 -14.47
N VAL A 388 -17.41 33.15 -14.87
CA VAL A 388 -18.47 32.34 -14.26
C VAL A 388 -18.19 32.17 -12.77
N PHE A 389 -16.96 31.81 -12.39
CA PHE A 389 -16.59 31.67 -10.98
C PHE A 389 -16.71 32.98 -10.19
N GLY A 390 -16.24 34.10 -10.72
CA GLY A 390 -16.43 35.41 -10.08
C GLY A 390 -17.92 35.73 -9.86
N SER A 391 -18.77 35.42 -10.83
CA SER A 391 -20.21 35.64 -10.72
C SER A 391 -20.91 34.73 -9.70
N ILE A 392 -20.36 33.53 -9.44
CA ILE A 392 -20.84 32.62 -8.40
C ILE A 392 -20.42 33.11 -7.03
N GLU A 393 -19.16 33.56 -6.87
CA GLU A 393 -18.62 34.11 -5.60
C GLU A 393 -19.37 35.37 -5.18
N ASP A 394 -19.64 36.28 -6.12
CA ASP A 394 -20.37 37.53 -5.85
C ASP A 394 -21.84 37.29 -5.42
N LYS A 395 -22.45 36.17 -5.85
CA LYS A 395 -23.87 35.83 -5.59
C LYS A 395 -24.07 34.87 -4.42
N SER A 396 -23.03 34.14 -4.01
CA SER A 396 -23.06 33.36 -2.79
C SER A 396 -23.01 34.30 -1.60
N ASP A 397 -24.18 34.62 -1.03
CA ASP A 397 -24.25 35.17 0.33
C ASP A 397 -23.34 34.32 1.24
N ARG A 398 -22.57 34.96 2.13
CA ARG A 398 -21.44 34.39 2.92
C ARG A 398 -21.73 33.09 3.72
N GLN A 399 -22.94 32.56 3.66
CA GLN A 399 -23.37 31.30 4.27
C GLN A 399 -23.18 30.06 3.39
N VAL A 400 -22.92 30.21 2.09
CA VAL A 400 -22.65 29.08 1.20
C VAL A 400 -21.16 28.76 1.28
N PHE A 401 -20.79 27.64 1.91
CA PHE A 401 -19.40 27.19 2.11
C PHE A 401 -18.68 26.99 0.77
N PRO A 402 -17.97 27.97 0.19
CA PRO A 402 -17.34 27.77 -1.10
C PRO A 402 -16.45 26.53 -0.97
N SER A 403 -16.49 25.64 -1.97
CA SER A 403 -15.66 24.42 -1.89
C SER A 403 -14.24 24.85 -1.51
N GLN A 404 -13.59 24.07 -0.64
CA GLN A 404 -12.25 24.42 -0.14
C GLN A 404 -11.29 24.75 -1.30
N VAL A 405 -11.52 24.20 -2.49
CA VAL A 405 -10.74 24.43 -3.71
C VAL A 405 -10.81 25.89 -4.21
N PHE A 406 -11.94 26.58 -4.06
CA PHE A 406 -12.08 27.98 -4.52
C PHE A 406 -11.94 28.99 -3.39
N SER A 407 -12.35 28.64 -2.17
CA SER A 407 -12.12 29.50 -1.01
C SER A 407 -10.64 29.58 -0.62
N ASP A 408 -9.86 28.53 -0.92
CA ASP A 408 -8.42 28.53 -0.72
C ASP A 408 -7.73 29.22 -1.92
N PRO A 409 -7.13 30.40 -1.74
CA PRO A 409 -6.43 31.09 -2.82
C PRO A 409 -5.34 30.23 -3.46
N PHE A 410 -4.77 29.30 -2.69
CA PHE A 410 -3.76 28.37 -3.18
C PHE A 410 -4.37 27.34 -4.14
N ALA A 411 -5.42 26.60 -3.73
CA ALA A 411 -6.08 25.65 -4.61
C ALA A 411 -6.65 26.33 -5.88
N ARG A 412 -7.20 27.55 -5.77
CA ARG A 412 -7.64 28.36 -6.91
C ARG A 412 -6.48 28.68 -7.86
N LYS A 413 -5.34 29.13 -7.35
CA LYS A 413 -4.15 29.40 -8.17
C LYS A 413 -3.66 28.14 -8.88
N CYS A 414 -3.61 27.01 -8.17
CA CYS A 414 -3.21 25.73 -8.75
C CYS A 414 -4.20 25.32 -9.87
N LEU A 415 -5.53 25.45 -9.66
CA LEU A 415 -6.55 25.18 -10.68
C LEU A 415 -6.44 26.09 -11.92
N LEU A 416 -6.33 27.40 -11.72
CA LEU A 416 -6.18 28.34 -12.84
C LEU A 416 -4.89 28.09 -13.63
N GLY A 417 -3.80 27.75 -12.95
CA GLY A 417 -2.55 27.39 -13.60
C GLY A 417 -2.62 26.09 -14.41
N LEU A 418 -3.52 25.17 -14.07
CA LEU A 418 -3.78 23.95 -14.84
C LEU A 418 -4.54 24.25 -16.12
N LEU A 419 -5.54 25.12 -16.02
CA LEU A 419 -6.35 25.55 -17.15
C LEU A 419 -5.54 26.33 -18.18
N ASP A 420 -4.51 27.07 -17.75
CA ASP A 420 -3.73 28.00 -18.59
C ASP A 420 -2.87 27.30 -19.64
N LYS A 421 -2.66 25.97 -19.50
CA LYS A 421 -1.93 25.15 -20.47
C LYS A 421 -2.85 24.08 -21.04
N PRO A 422 -3.62 24.38 -22.11
CA PRO A 422 -4.56 23.43 -22.69
C PRO A 422 -3.92 22.24 -23.43
N ARG A 423 -2.58 22.11 -23.46
CA ARG A 423 -1.89 21.24 -24.42
C ARG A 423 -1.94 19.74 -24.10
N ALA A 424 -2.25 19.34 -22.86
CA ALA A 424 -2.33 17.92 -22.48
C ALA A 424 -3.75 17.33 -22.50
N TYR A 425 -4.76 18.13 -22.82
CA TYR A 425 -6.15 17.70 -22.72
C TYR A 425 -6.77 17.61 -24.10
N ASP A 426 -7.61 16.60 -24.27
CA ASP A 426 -8.47 16.56 -25.45
C ASP A 426 -9.44 17.75 -25.34
N GLU A 427 -10.16 17.85 -24.21
CA GLU A 427 -11.18 18.88 -23.98
C GLU A 427 -11.44 19.15 -22.47
N TYR A 428 -11.76 20.40 -22.14
CA TYR A 428 -12.31 20.79 -20.83
C TYR A 428 -13.83 20.89 -20.92
N TYR A 429 -14.49 20.45 -19.85
CA TYR A 429 -15.93 20.51 -19.73
C TYR A 429 -16.30 21.25 -18.47
N TYR A 430 -17.17 22.22 -18.65
CA TYR A 430 -17.83 22.88 -17.56
C TYR A 430 -19.32 22.66 -17.68
N ASN A 431 -19.91 22.14 -16.61
CA ASN A 431 -21.32 21.80 -16.52
C ASN A 431 -21.96 22.72 -15.50
N LEU A 432 -23.03 23.39 -15.90
CA LEU A 432 -23.83 24.27 -15.08
C LEU A 432 -25.23 23.71 -14.95
N LEU A 433 -25.74 23.70 -13.73
CA LEU A 433 -27.15 23.50 -13.45
C LEU A 433 -27.73 24.83 -12.99
N LYS A 434 -28.76 25.31 -13.68
CA LYS A 434 -29.62 26.39 -13.22
C LYS A 434 -30.99 25.82 -12.82
N ILE A 435 -31.53 26.29 -11.72
CA ILE A 435 -32.90 25.99 -11.27
C ILE A 435 -33.65 27.31 -11.23
N ASN A 436 -34.75 27.41 -11.99
CA ASN A 436 -35.56 28.62 -12.13
C ASN A 436 -34.71 29.86 -12.49
N GLY A 437 -33.78 29.69 -13.44
CA GLY A 437 -32.88 30.75 -13.93
C GLY A 437 -31.70 31.09 -13.00
N ASN A 438 -31.58 30.47 -11.82
CA ASN A 438 -30.48 30.71 -10.88
C ASN A 438 -29.48 29.56 -10.87
N TYR A 439 -28.18 29.86 -10.80
CA TYR A 439 -27.15 28.83 -10.68
C TYR A 439 -27.34 28.01 -9.39
N ALA A 440 -27.57 26.72 -9.56
CA ALA A 440 -27.82 25.77 -8.48
C ALA A 440 -26.64 24.84 -8.26
N ALA A 441 -25.92 24.43 -9.31
CA ALA A 441 -24.70 23.65 -9.19
C ALA A 441 -23.75 23.85 -10.37
N TYR A 442 -22.49 23.48 -10.17
CA TYR A 442 -21.53 23.36 -11.26
C TYR A 442 -20.59 22.17 -11.09
N GLY A 443 -20.05 21.71 -12.22
CA GLY A 443 -19.11 20.61 -12.30
C GLY A 443 -18.01 20.94 -13.30
N LEU A 444 -16.74 20.80 -12.89
CA LEU A 444 -15.58 20.98 -13.76
C LEU A 444 -14.89 19.63 -13.95
N GLY A 445 -14.48 19.34 -15.19
CA GLY A 445 -13.61 18.21 -15.47
C GLY A 445 -12.98 18.29 -16.86
N PHE A 446 -12.22 17.28 -17.22
CA PHE A 446 -11.49 17.23 -18.48
C PHE A 446 -11.36 15.81 -18.99
N ILE A 447 -11.25 15.64 -20.31
CA ILE A 447 -10.94 14.35 -20.92
C ILE A 447 -9.43 14.20 -21.07
N TYR A 448 -8.92 13.04 -20.65
CA TYR A 448 -7.54 12.64 -20.81
C TYR A 448 -7.46 11.15 -21.14
N GLU A 449 -6.84 10.82 -22.28
CA GLU A 449 -6.72 9.44 -22.79
C GLU A 449 -8.09 8.72 -22.83
N GLY A 450 -9.15 9.43 -23.25
CA GLY A 450 -10.52 8.90 -23.35
C GLY A 450 -11.22 8.68 -22.00
N LYS A 451 -10.68 9.23 -20.90
CA LYS A 451 -11.29 9.19 -19.56
C LYS A 451 -11.68 10.58 -19.10
N TYR A 452 -12.87 10.74 -18.58
CA TYR A 452 -13.27 11.97 -17.92
C TYR A 452 -12.72 12.03 -16.50
N ASN A 453 -11.99 13.08 -16.18
CA ASN A 453 -11.46 13.35 -14.86
C ASN A 453 -12.27 14.49 -14.26
N HIS A 454 -13.17 14.15 -13.35
CA HIS A 454 -14.03 15.12 -12.69
C HIS A 454 -13.27 15.81 -11.56
N PHE A 455 -12.99 17.11 -11.75
CA PHE A 455 -12.11 17.89 -10.89
C PHE A 455 -12.83 18.49 -9.68
N ALA A 456 -14.03 19.05 -9.85
CA ALA A 456 -14.77 19.71 -8.78
C ALA A 456 -16.28 19.71 -9.03
N TYR A 457 -17.07 19.52 -7.98
CA TYR A 457 -18.52 19.70 -7.95
C TYR A 457 -18.90 20.67 -6.83
N TYR A 458 -19.92 21.49 -7.04
CA TYR A 458 -20.48 22.31 -5.97
C TYR A 458 -21.97 22.63 -6.17
N CYS A 459 -22.72 22.70 -5.07
CA CYS A 459 -24.11 23.17 -5.03
C CYS A 459 -24.19 24.57 -4.40
N ILE A 460 -24.73 25.54 -5.14
CA ILE A 460 -24.75 26.97 -4.82
C ILE A 460 -25.96 27.36 -3.95
N ALA A 461 -27.03 26.54 -3.90
CA ALA A 461 -28.34 26.98 -3.38
C ALA A 461 -28.78 26.37 -2.03
N ASN A 462 -29.74 27.04 -1.37
CA ASN A 462 -30.53 26.60 -0.18
C ASN A 462 -31.44 25.38 -0.43
N HIS A 463 -31.40 24.80 -1.63
CA HIS A 463 -32.07 23.53 -1.91
C HIS A 463 -31.27 22.38 -1.29
N SER A 464 -31.89 21.22 -1.05
CA SER A 464 -31.19 20.01 -0.61
C SER A 464 -30.02 19.76 -1.56
N SER A 465 -28.79 20.00 -1.09
CA SER A 465 -27.56 19.91 -1.90
C SER A 465 -27.40 18.57 -2.62
N ARG A 466 -28.01 17.52 -2.06
CA ARG A 466 -28.08 16.17 -2.61
C ARG A 466 -28.80 16.12 -3.97
N ASP A 467 -29.88 16.87 -4.16
CA ASP A 467 -30.69 16.75 -5.37
C ASP A 467 -30.01 17.43 -6.56
N CYS A 468 -29.47 18.64 -6.36
CA CYS A 468 -28.68 19.35 -7.37
C CYS A 468 -27.44 18.56 -7.81
N GLU A 469 -26.85 17.78 -6.91
CA GLU A 469 -25.69 16.95 -7.20
C GLU A 469 -26.06 15.76 -8.07
N SER A 470 -27.08 15.02 -7.67
CA SER A 470 -27.57 13.89 -8.46
C SER A 470 -28.06 14.33 -9.84
N ILE A 471 -28.76 15.47 -9.97
CA ILE A 471 -29.19 16.00 -11.28
C ILE A 471 -27.99 16.30 -12.17
N LEU A 472 -26.99 17.02 -11.65
CA LEU A 472 -25.83 17.39 -12.45
C LEU A 472 -25.00 16.15 -12.83
N LEU A 473 -24.77 15.22 -11.89
CA LEU A 473 -24.04 13.98 -12.15
C LEU A 473 -24.74 13.11 -13.20
N ASN A 474 -26.06 12.99 -13.13
CA ASN A 474 -26.82 12.26 -14.14
C ASN A 474 -26.76 12.94 -15.51
N LYS A 475 -26.78 14.27 -15.54
CA LYS A 475 -26.67 14.96 -16.82
C LYS A 475 -25.29 14.83 -17.44
N MET A 476 -24.26 14.91 -16.61
CA MET A 476 -22.88 14.62 -17.01
C MET A 476 -22.75 13.18 -17.51
N ALA A 477 -23.45 12.22 -16.91
CA ALA A 477 -23.53 10.84 -17.38
C ALA A 477 -24.04 10.73 -18.81
N GLU A 478 -25.16 11.38 -19.11
CA GLU A 478 -25.73 11.41 -20.46
C GLU A 478 -24.76 11.99 -21.48
N ASP A 479 -24.07 13.08 -21.11
CA ASP A 479 -23.10 13.73 -21.99
C ASP A 479 -21.87 12.83 -22.21
N PHE A 480 -21.42 12.10 -21.20
CA PHE A 480 -20.31 11.15 -21.33
C PHE A 480 -20.66 9.96 -22.20
N GLN A 481 -21.90 9.45 -22.08
CA GLN A 481 -22.40 8.38 -22.94
C GLN A 481 -22.45 8.84 -24.40
N LYS A 482 -22.92 10.06 -24.66
CA LYS A 482 -22.94 10.66 -26.02
C LYS A 482 -21.54 10.90 -26.58
N ALA A 483 -20.58 11.24 -25.74
CA ALA A 483 -19.19 11.48 -26.11
C ALA A 483 -18.33 10.20 -26.15
N GLU A 484 -18.93 9.02 -26.00
CA GLU A 484 -18.25 7.71 -25.97
C GLU A 484 -17.10 7.62 -24.95
N ILE A 485 -17.22 8.33 -23.82
CA ILE A 485 -16.22 8.33 -22.76
C ILE A 485 -16.30 7.01 -21.99
N LYS A 486 -15.19 6.26 -21.94
CA LYS A 486 -15.16 4.88 -21.42
C LYS A 486 -15.20 4.77 -19.90
N SER A 487 -14.76 5.81 -19.19
CA SER A 487 -14.72 5.83 -17.72
C SER A 487 -14.64 7.26 -17.17
N ALA A 488 -15.13 7.45 -15.94
CA ALA A 488 -15.09 8.72 -15.23
C ALA A 488 -14.45 8.56 -13.85
N ILE A 489 -13.51 9.44 -13.50
CA ILE A 489 -12.87 9.46 -12.18
C ILE A 489 -13.43 10.64 -11.40
N ALA A 490 -14.18 10.37 -10.33
CA ALA A 490 -14.54 11.40 -9.37
C ALA A 490 -13.42 11.56 -8.33
N ILE A 491 -12.98 12.80 -8.18
CA ILE A 491 -11.79 13.10 -7.39
C ILE A 491 -12.14 13.50 -5.95
N HIS A 492 -13.37 13.91 -5.70
CA HIS A 492 -13.80 14.35 -4.38
C HIS A 492 -14.38 13.23 -3.52
N GLN A 493 -14.38 13.46 -2.20
CA GLN A 493 -14.88 12.54 -1.18
C GLN A 493 -16.27 12.00 -1.54
N ALA A 494 -16.52 10.75 -1.15
CA ALA A 494 -17.83 10.15 -1.26
C ALA A 494 -18.88 10.98 -0.49
N SER A 495 -19.70 11.73 -1.21
CA SER A 495 -21.03 12.15 -0.76
C SER A 495 -21.96 10.93 -0.80
N ALA A 496 -23.10 11.00 -0.10
CA ALA A 496 -24.11 9.94 -0.19
C ALA A 496 -24.58 9.71 -1.64
N SER A 497 -24.60 10.76 -2.47
CA SER A 497 -24.86 10.73 -3.91
C SER A 497 -23.76 10.00 -4.70
N ASN A 498 -22.49 10.16 -4.34
CA ASN A 498 -21.39 9.41 -4.96
C ASN A 498 -21.43 7.90 -4.67
N LEU A 499 -22.11 7.46 -3.60
CA LEU A 499 -22.31 6.04 -3.27
C LEU A 499 -23.43 5.38 -4.08
N GLU A 500 -24.38 6.18 -4.59
CA GLU A 500 -25.47 5.70 -5.46
C GLU A 500 -24.97 5.38 -6.88
N LEU A 501 -23.87 6.01 -7.30
CA LEU A 501 -23.17 5.67 -8.52
C LEU A 501 -22.34 4.40 -8.30
N ASN A 502 -22.26 3.54 -9.33
CA ASN A 502 -21.74 2.18 -9.25
C ASN A 502 -20.18 2.12 -9.22
N GLY A 503 -19.58 2.87 -8.30
CA GLY A 503 -18.14 3.04 -8.20
C GLY A 503 -17.48 1.94 -7.41
N LYS A 504 -16.43 1.34 -7.97
CA LYS A 504 -15.44 0.65 -7.14
C LYS A 504 -14.72 1.70 -6.32
N GLN A 505 -15.06 1.79 -5.03
CA GLN A 505 -14.27 2.59 -4.11
C GLN A 505 -12.82 2.12 -4.14
N THR A 506 -11.91 3.05 -4.36
CA THR A 506 -10.49 2.78 -4.19
C THR A 506 -10.02 3.48 -2.95
N ASN A 507 -9.42 2.69 -2.08
CA ASN A 507 -8.81 3.20 -0.88
C ASN A 507 -7.50 3.87 -1.28
N ASN A 508 -7.40 5.14 -0.90
CA ASN A 508 -6.13 5.80 -0.93
C ASN A 508 -5.46 5.60 0.42
N VAL A 509 -4.14 5.56 0.44
CA VAL A 509 -3.34 5.30 1.64
C VAL A 509 -2.18 6.28 1.72
N THR A 510 -1.81 6.63 2.95
CA THR A 510 -0.68 7.51 3.25
C THR A 510 0.35 6.76 4.06
N VAL A 511 1.57 6.71 3.56
CA VAL A 511 2.72 6.09 4.21
C VAL A 511 3.62 7.18 4.79
N ARG A 512 3.73 7.22 6.12
CA ARG A 512 4.65 8.13 6.83
C ARG A 512 5.88 7.39 7.29
N ILE A 513 7.04 7.76 6.78
CA ILE A 513 8.34 7.19 7.14
C ILE A 513 9.07 8.16 8.06
N PHE A 514 9.62 7.67 9.17
CA PHE A 514 10.32 8.50 10.14
C PHE A 514 11.83 8.29 10.03
N ASN A 515 12.59 9.40 9.94
CA ASN A 515 14.05 9.33 9.95
C ASN A 515 14.55 8.84 11.32
N ARG A 516 15.76 8.26 11.36
CA ARG A 516 16.44 7.78 12.57
C ARG A 516 17.12 8.87 13.38
N ASN A 517 17.03 10.12 12.93
CA ASN A 517 17.52 11.25 13.71
C ASN A 517 16.56 11.57 14.88
N PHE A 518 17.02 12.35 15.86
CA PHE A 518 16.24 12.69 17.05
C PHE A 518 14.87 13.29 16.71
N ARG A 519 14.79 14.19 15.72
CA ARG A 519 13.54 14.83 15.30
C ARG A 519 12.57 13.81 14.70
N GLY A 520 13.02 12.91 13.84
CA GLY A 520 12.20 11.84 13.28
C GLY A 520 11.65 10.90 14.36
N HIS A 521 12.45 10.58 15.37
CA HIS A 521 11.98 9.83 16.55
C HIS A 521 10.92 10.59 17.36
N LEU A 522 11.12 11.89 17.62
CA LEU A 522 10.12 12.72 18.30
C LEU A 522 8.81 12.80 17.53
N LEU A 523 8.88 12.99 16.20
CA LEU A 523 7.70 12.98 15.34
C LEU A 523 6.96 11.65 15.39
N ARG A 524 7.68 10.53 15.38
CA ARG A 524 7.06 9.21 15.54
C ARG A 524 6.25 9.13 16.84
N LEU A 525 6.81 9.59 17.96
CA LEU A 525 6.13 9.57 19.26
C LEU A 525 4.88 10.45 19.29
N ILE A 526 4.97 11.64 18.68
CA ILE A 526 3.81 12.53 18.53
C ILE A 526 2.71 11.84 17.72
N TYR A 527 3.07 11.21 16.59
CA TYR A 527 2.11 10.49 15.74
C TYR A 527 1.58 9.18 16.34
N SER A 528 2.29 8.53 17.28
CA SER A 528 1.76 7.38 18.01
C SER A 528 0.74 7.77 19.08
N GLY A 529 0.84 8.97 19.64
CA GLY A 529 -0.13 9.46 20.64
C GLY A 529 -1.51 9.78 20.05
N PHE A 530 -1.59 10.07 18.75
CA PHE A 530 -2.86 10.21 18.04
C PHE A 530 -3.42 8.82 17.73
N LYS A 531 -4.35 8.33 18.57
CA LYS A 531 -5.21 7.22 18.17
C LYS A 531 -5.88 7.62 16.84
N SER A 532 -5.73 6.78 15.82
CA SER A 532 -6.56 6.88 14.61
C SER A 532 -8.01 6.77 15.08
N GLN A 533 -8.72 7.90 15.13
CA GLN A 533 -10.17 7.83 15.23
C GLN A 533 -10.66 7.15 13.93
N PRO A 534 -11.47 6.09 14.04
CA PRO A 534 -11.99 5.37 12.88
C PRO A 534 -12.80 6.28 11.96
#